data_AF-A0A1V5JZE3-F1
#
_entry.id   AF-A0A1V5JZE3-F1
#
_cell.length_a   1.000
_cell.length_b   1.000
_cell.length_c   1.000
_cell.angle_alpha   90.00
_cell.angle_beta   90.00
_cell.angle_gamma   90.00
#
_symmetry.space_group_name_H-M   'P 1'
#
loop_
_entity.id
_entity.type
_entity.pdbx_description
1 polymer ?
#
loop_
_entity_poly.entity_id
_entity_poly.type
_entity_poly.pdbx_seq_one_letter_code
_entity_poly.pdbx_strand_id
1 'polypeptide(L)'
;MSIGHRLKDLRAAQNLTAQQLADMMGVSRPHITQVENGRRGLSVDLVQALEEATGVNTNWLLLGKGDMFSKDTSSATSASTQDLDEFMRLLAGRHPDVVLHLRSIIRGQNALTEKDRRALLDLISIAMEQASDAIKSRVKDVDPEGI
;
A
#
# COMPACT_ATOMS: atom_id res chain seq x y z
N MET A 1 -26.86 10.85 3.14
CA MET A 1 -26.42 10.05 4.29
C MET A 1 -25.47 10.89 5.14
N SER A 2 -25.69 10.98 6.45
CA SER A 2 -24.84 11.78 7.35
C SER A 2 -23.63 10.99 7.86
N ILE A 3 -22.65 11.69 8.43
CA ILE A 3 -21.47 11.08 9.07
C ILE A 3 -21.86 10.16 10.23
N GLY A 4 -22.83 10.58 11.06
CA GLY A 4 -23.34 9.78 12.17
C GLY A 4 -23.98 8.47 11.73
N HIS A 5 -24.71 8.51 10.60
CA HIS A 5 -25.29 7.30 10.02
C HIS A 5 -24.20 6.32 9.56
N ARG A 6 -23.15 6.82 8.90
CA ARG A 6 -22.01 5.97 8.49
C ARG A 6 -21.22 5.41 9.67
N LEU A 7 -21.06 6.17 10.75
CA LEU A 7 -20.46 5.64 11.98
C LEU A 7 -21.29 4.49 12.57
N LYS A 8 -22.62 4.64 12.56
CA LYS A 8 -23.54 3.60 13.02
C LYS A 8 -23.44 2.33 12.16
N ASP A 9 -23.32 2.50 10.84
CA ASP A 9 -23.17 1.39 9.89
C ASP A 9 -21.81 0.68 10.07
N LEU A 10 -20.72 1.43 10.23
CA LEU A 10 -19.41 0.87 10.56
C LEU A 10 -19.46 0.02 11.84
N ARG A 11 -20.14 0.55 12.87
CA ARG A 11 -20.30 -0.14 14.14
C ARG A 11 -21.10 -1.44 13.97
N ALA A 12 -22.18 -1.40 13.21
CA ALA A 12 -23.01 -2.57 12.93
C ALA A 12 -22.28 -3.61 12.07
N ALA A 13 -21.52 -3.19 11.06
CA ALA A 13 -20.72 -4.06 10.21
C ALA A 13 -19.67 -4.87 10.98
N GLN A 14 -19.16 -4.31 12.08
CA GLN A 14 -18.20 -4.98 12.97
C GLN A 14 -18.85 -5.64 14.19
N ASN A 15 -20.19 -5.71 14.25
CA ASN A 15 -20.94 -6.28 15.37
C ASN A 15 -20.59 -5.65 16.74
N LEU A 16 -20.26 -4.37 16.76
CA LEU A 16 -19.91 -3.64 17.97
C LEU A 16 -21.15 -3.02 18.63
N THR A 17 -21.20 -3.04 19.96
CA THR A 17 -22.12 -2.20 20.73
C THR A 17 -21.59 -0.76 20.80
N ALA A 18 -22.49 0.20 21.07
CA ALA A 18 -22.07 1.60 21.25
C ALA A 18 -21.12 1.79 22.45
N GLN A 19 -21.18 0.89 23.44
CA GLN A 19 -20.24 0.88 24.56
C GLN A 19 -18.86 0.41 24.11
N GLN A 20 -18.78 -0.73 23.42
CA GLN A 20 -17.51 -1.28 22.92
C GLN A 20 -16.79 -0.30 21.99
N LEU A 21 -17.53 0.35 21.08
CA LEU A 21 -16.92 1.38 20.23
C LEU A 21 -16.43 2.57 21.05
N ALA A 22 -17.17 2.98 22.09
CA ALA A 22 -16.72 4.08 22.96
C ALA A 22 -15.44 3.72 23.72
N ASP A 23 -15.38 2.49 24.26
CA ASP A 23 -14.22 1.96 24.99
C ASP A 23 -12.98 1.88 24.07
N MET A 24 -13.14 1.38 22.84
CA MET A 24 -12.06 1.34 21.83
C MET A 24 -11.54 2.74 21.50
N MET A 25 -12.44 3.72 21.45
CA MET A 25 -12.12 5.09 21.06
C MET A 25 -11.71 5.98 22.24
N GLY A 26 -11.66 5.45 23.47
CA GLY A 26 -11.30 6.21 24.66
C GLY A 26 -12.28 7.34 25.00
N VAL A 27 -13.56 7.20 24.61
CA VAL A 27 -14.61 8.21 24.84
C VAL A 27 -15.81 7.61 25.59
N SER A 28 -16.75 8.46 25.99
CA SER A 28 -17.96 7.99 26.67
C SER A 28 -18.99 7.44 25.67
N ARG A 29 -19.77 6.43 26.07
CA ARG A 29 -20.89 5.91 25.26
C ARG A 29 -21.90 6.98 24.80
N PRO A 30 -22.28 7.96 25.65
CA PRO A 30 -23.11 9.08 25.21
C PRO A 30 -22.48 9.88 24.07
N HIS A 31 -21.15 10.02 24.05
CA HIS A 31 -20.44 10.71 22.96
C HIS A 31 -20.70 10.03 21.61
N ILE A 32 -20.45 8.71 21.53
CA ILE A 32 -20.71 7.92 20.32
C ILE A 32 -22.18 8.02 19.91
N THR A 33 -23.10 7.89 20.86
CA THR A 33 -24.54 7.97 20.60
C THR A 33 -24.96 9.35 20.07
N GLN A 34 -24.38 10.43 20.59
CA GLN A 34 -24.65 11.78 20.09
C GLN A 34 -24.12 11.98 18.67
N VAL A 35 -22.95 11.43 18.36
CA VAL A 35 -22.38 11.46 17.00
C VAL A 35 -23.23 10.66 16.02
N GLU A 36 -23.63 9.43 16.37
CA GLU A 36 -24.48 8.58 15.51
C GLU A 36 -25.81 9.26 15.16
N ASN A 37 -26.37 10.03 16.11
CA ASN A 37 -27.60 10.79 15.92
C ASN A 37 -27.39 12.18 15.29
N GLY A 38 -26.17 12.52 14.89
CA GLY A 38 -25.84 13.80 14.25
C GLY A 38 -25.91 15.02 15.18
N ARG A 39 -26.01 14.82 16.49
CA ARG A 39 -26.00 15.91 17.49
C ARG A 39 -24.60 16.43 17.77
N ARG A 40 -23.57 15.67 17.39
CA ARG A 40 -22.15 16.04 17.52
C ARG A 40 -21.37 15.57 16.29
N GLY A 41 -20.33 16.31 15.91
CA GLY A 41 -19.37 15.90 14.90
C GLY A 41 -18.26 15.00 15.46
N LEU A 42 -17.50 14.38 14.56
CA LEU A 42 -16.23 13.73 14.88
C LEU A 42 -15.09 14.75 14.79
N SER A 43 -14.16 14.74 15.75
CA SER A 43 -12.89 15.45 15.59
C SER A 43 -11.96 14.69 14.64
N VAL A 44 -10.97 15.38 14.09
CA VAL A 44 -9.95 14.76 13.22
C VAL A 44 -9.24 13.62 13.94
N ASP A 45 -8.85 13.83 15.20
CA ASP A 45 -8.21 12.81 16.03
C ASP A 45 -9.08 11.56 16.20
N LEU A 46 -10.39 11.73 16.37
CA LEU A 46 -11.31 10.60 16.51
C LEU A 46 -11.50 9.85 15.20
N VAL A 47 -11.45 10.55 14.06
CA VAL A 47 -11.51 9.94 12.73
C VAL A 47 -10.26 9.11 12.48
N GLN A 48 -9.09 9.62 12.81
CA GLN A 48 -7.83 8.89 12.68
C GLN A 48 -7.81 7.66 13.58
N ALA A 49 -8.19 7.80 14.85
CA ALA A 49 -8.28 6.66 15.75
C ALA A 49 -9.31 5.61 15.28
N LEU A 50 -10.39 6.03 14.60
CA LEU A 50 -11.36 5.10 14.01
C LEU A 50 -10.73 4.33 12.86
N GLU A 51 -10.02 5.01 11.97
CA GLU A 51 -9.28 4.39 10.87
C GLU A 51 -8.29 3.35 11.40
N GLU A 52 -7.49 3.71 12.42
CA GLU A 52 -6.51 2.81 13.04
C GLU A 52 -7.17 1.62 13.75
N ALA A 53 -8.25 1.83 14.48
CA ALA A 53 -8.90 0.79 15.27
C ALA A 53 -9.81 -0.15 14.47
N THR A 54 -10.31 0.30 13.32
CA THR A 54 -11.34 -0.43 12.56
C THR A 54 -10.99 -0.68 11.09
N GLY A 55 -9.94 -0.06 10.56
CA GLY A 55 -9.59 -0.10 9.14
C GLY A 55 -10.62 0.61 8.25
N VAL A 56 -11.47 1.46 8.82
CA VAL A 56 -12.47 2.20 8.05
C VAL A 56 -11.81 3.17 7.07
N ASN A 57 -12.36 3.24 5.86
CA ASN A 57 -11.97 4.23 4.88
C ASN A 57 -12.49 5.62 5.28
N THR A 58 -11.56 6.54 5.56
CA THR A 58 -11.88 7.92 5.94
C THR A 58 -12.66 8.66 4.85
N ASN A 59 -12.43 8.41 3.56
CA ASN A 59 -13.25 8.99 2.48
C ASN A 59 -14.69 8.50 2.52
N TRP A 60 -14.90 7.22 2.85
CA TRP A 60 -16.24 6.69 3.03
C TRP A 60 -16.88 7.30 4.26
N LEU A 61 -16.20 7.33 5.41
CA LEU A 61 -16.74 7.86 6.66
C LEU A 61 -17.11 9.35 6.54
N LEU A 62 -16.25 10.18 5.95
CA LEU A 62 -16.46 11.63 5.87
C LEU A 62 -17.38 12.04 4.72
N LEU A 63 -17.20 11.44 3.54
CA LEU A 63 -17.82 11.91 2.29
C LEU A 63 -18.83 10.91 1.71
N GLY A 64 -18.88 9.68 2.21
CA GLY A 64 -19.70 8.61 1.66
C GLY A 64 -19.21 8.09 0.31
N LYS A 65 -17.92 8.25 0.01
CA LYS A 65 -17.31 7.84 -1.27
C LYS A 65 -16.41 6.62 -1.08
N GLY A 66 -16.49 5.68 -2.01
CA GLY A 66 -15.67 4.46 -2.01
C GLY A 66 -16.27 3.33 -1.15
N ASP A 67 -15.45 2.32 -0.88
CA ASP A 67 -15.81 1.18 -0.02
C ASP A 67 -15.65 1.55 1.48
N MET A 68 -16.43 0.89 2.36
CA MET A 68 -16.44 1.15 3.80
C MET A 68 -15.08 0.92 4.46
N PHE A 69 -14.37 -0.12 4.04
CA PHE A 69 -13.04 -0.46 4.54
C PHE A 69 -12.00 -0.14 3.48
N SER A 70 -10.86 0.42 3.91
CA SER A 70 -9.72 0.63 3.02
C SER A 70 -9.18 -0.75 2.63
N LYS A 71 -8.99 -1.00 1.32
CA LYS A 71 -8.49 -2.29 0.82
C LYS A 71 -6.99 -2.51 1.06
N ASP A 72 -6.33 -1.67 1.84
CA ASP A 72 -4.89 -1.66 1.92
C ASP A 72 -4.38 -2.34 3.19
N THR A 73 -3.90 -3.56 2.97
CA THR A 73 -2.78 -4.15 3.71
C THR A 73 -1.57 -3.22 3.59
N SER A 74 -1.45 -2.17 4.41
CA SER A 74 -0.24 -1.34 4.51
C SER A 74 -0.27 -0.38 5.71
N SER A 75 -0.17 -0.92 6.92
CA SER A 75 0.48 -0.20 8.02
C SER A 75 2.00 -0.18 7.77
N ALA A 76 2.48 0.70 6.88
CA ALA A 76 3.93 0.91 6.65
C ALA A 76 4.30 2.30 6.08
N THR A 77 3.39 3.28 6.06
CA THR A 77 3.53 4.43 5.15
C THR A 77 4.45 5.57 5.62
N SER A 78 4.88 5.64 6.88
CA SER A 78 5.83 6.69 7.30
C SER A 78 7.30 6.25 7.27
N ALA A 79 7.62 4.96 7.43
CA ALA A 79 8.99 4.46 7.39
C ALA A 79 9.43 4.02 5.98
N SER A 80 8.54 3.37 5.20
CA SER A 80 8.93 2.76 3.92
C SER A 80 9.06 3.74 2.75
N THR A 81 8.46 4.93 2.83
CA THR A 81 8.55 5.93 1.75
C THR A 81 9.94 6.59 1.71
N GLN A 82 10.57 6.80 2.87
CA GLN A 82 11.96 7.29 2.95
C GLN A 82 12.95 6.26 2.41
N ASP A 83 12.79 4.99 2.79
CA ASP A 83 13.65 3.90 2.28
C ASP A 83 13.51 3.73 0.76
N LEU A 84 12.29 3.87 0.24
CA LEU A 84 12.03 3.76 -1.19
C LEU A 84 12.58 4.96 -1.97
N ASP A 85 12.43 6.18 -1.45
CA ASP A 85 12.99 7.38 -2.10
C ASP A 85 14.53 7.36 -2.10
N GLU A 86 15.14 6.88 -1.02
CA GLU A 86 16.58 6.67 -0.95
C GLU A 86 17.05 5.61 -1.95
N PHE A 87 16.36 4.46 -2.01
CA PHE A 87 16.63 3.42 -3.00
C PHE A 87 16.48 3.93 -4.44
N MET A 88 15.44 4.72 -4.72
CA MET A 88 15.20 5.31 -6.04
C MET A 88 16.29 6.33 -6.41
N ARG A 89 16.83 7.08 -5.44
CA ARG A 89 17.99 7.98 -5.66
C ARG A 89 19.26 7.19 -5.98
N LEU A 90 19.52 6.09 -5.27
CA LEU A 90 20.67 5.23 -5.54
C LEU A 90 20.59 4.59 -6.93
N LEU A 91 19.40 4.11 -7.33
CA LEU A 91 19.18 3.55 -8.65
C LEU A 91 19.26 4.59 -9.76
N ALA A 92 18.81 5.82 -9.54
CA ALA A 92 18.85 6.87 -10.55
C ALA A 92 20.27 7.18 -11.04
N GLY A 93 21.29 7.01 -10.19
CA GLY A 93 22.69 7.20 -10.56
C GLY A 93 23.30 6.09 -11.41
N ARG A 94 22.71 4.88 -11.42
CA ARG A 94 23.26 3.70 -12.12
C ARG A 94 22.38 3.22 -13.26
N HIS A 95 21.05 3.26 -13.08
CA HIS A 95 20.06 2.75 -14.03
C HIS A 95 18.80 3.63 -14.03
N PRO A 96 18.84 4.80 -14.71
CA PRO A 96 17.70 5.72 -14.81
C PRO A 96 16.42 5.08 -15.36
N ASP A 97 16.57 4.14 -16.30
CA ASP A 97 15.45 3.44 -16.94
C ASP A 97 14.66 2.59 -15.94
N VAL A 98 15.35 1.96 -14.98
CA VAL A 98 14.72 1.14 -13.94
C VAL A 98 13.87 2.01 -13.01
N VAL A 99 14.35 3.21 -12.68
CA VAL A 99 13.59 4.18 -11.88
C VAL A 99 12.33 4.66 -12.61
N LEU A 100 12.41 4.86 -13.93
CA LEU A 100 11.24 5.21 -14.75
C LEU A 100 10.20 4.08 -14.76
N HIS A 101 10.64 2.82 -14.87
CA HIS A 101 9.75 1.66 -14.81
C HIS A 101 9.10 1.50 -13.44
N LEU A 102 9.88 1.60 -12.35
CA LEU A 102 9.36 1.59 -10.99
C LEU A 102 8.35 2.72 -10.75
N ARG A 103 8.64 3.93 -11.23
CA ARG A 103 7.71 5.06 -11.17
C ARG A 103 6.41 4.78 -11.92
N SER A 104 6.48 4.08 -13.07
CA SER A 104 5.29 3.66 -13.82
C SER A 104 4.45 2.67 -13.03
N ILE A 105 5.09 1.69 -12.37
CA ILE A 105 4.41 0.69 -11.53
C ILE A 105 3.73 1.36 -10.32
N ILE A 106 4.39 2.34 -9.70
CA ILE A 106 3.88 3.03 -8.51
C ILE A 106 2.76 4.03 -8.87
N ARG A 107 2.85 4.73 -10.00
CA ARG A 107 1.88 5.79 -10.36
C ARG A 107 0.59 5.31 -11.04
N GLY A 108 0.51 4.07 -11.52
CA GLY A 108 -0.63 3.71 -12.37
C GLY A 108 -0.82 2.21 -12.57
N GLN A 109 -1.76 1.67 -11.79
CA GLN A 109 -2.54 0.45 -12.06
C GLN A 109 -1.78 -0.89 -12.08
N ASN A 110 -2.15 -1.78 -11.15
CA ASN A 110 -2.19 -3.21 -11.45
C ASN A 110 -2.95 -3.37 -12.80
N ALA A 111 -2.45 -4.05 -13.82
CA ALA A 111 -1.70 -5.28 -13.74
C ALA A 111 -0.81 -5.44 -14.97
N LEU A 112 0.49 -5.66 -14.77
CA LEU A 112 1.18 -6.60 -15.66
C LEU A 112 0.39 -7.90 -15.54
N THR A 113 -0.23 -8.35 -16.64
CA THR A 113 -0.98 -9.60 -16.60
C THR A 113 -0.01 -10.73 -16.26
N GLU A 114 -0.51 -11.85 -15.73
CA GLU A 114 0.34 -13.03 -15.48
C GLU A 114 1.10 -13.47 -16.75
N LYS A 115 0.51 -13.22 -17.93
CA LYS A 115 1.15 -13.43 -19.23
C LYS A 115 2.32 -12.48 -19.46
N ASP A 116 2.16 -11.18 -19.17
CA ASP A 116 3.22 -10.18 -19.34
C ASP A 116 4.36 -10.40 -18.33
N ARG A 117 4.02 -10.83 -17.10
CA ARG A 117 5.00 -11.21 -16.08
C ARG A 117 5.86 -12.39 -16.54
N ARG A 118 5.24 -13.44 -17.11
CA ARG A 118 5.98 -14.59 -17.63
C ARG A 118 6.87 -14.22 -18.81
N ALA A 119 6.36 -13.43 -19.75
CA ALA A 119 7.17 -12.98 -20.89
C ALA A 119 8.40 -12.18 -20.44
N LEU A 120 8.26 -11.32 -19.43
CA LEU A 120 9.39 -10.59 -18.84
C LEU A 120 10.40 -11.52 -18.15
N LEU A 121 9.93 -12.52 -17.38
CA LEU A 121 10.79 -13.49 -16.72
C LEU A 121 11.55 -14.38 -17.72
N ASP A 122 10.91 -14.76 -18.83
CA ASP A 122 11.54 -15.52 -19.90
C ASP A 122 12.62 -14.67 -20.58
N LEU A 123 12.33 -13.41 -20.91
CA LEU A 123 13.31 -12.50 -21.53
C LEU A 123 14.50 -12.23 -20.60
N ILE A 124 14.27 -12.03 -19.30
CA ILE A 124 15.35 -11.84 -18.32
C ILE A 124 16.19 -13.11 -18.18
N SER A 125 15.56 -14.28 -18.08
CA SER A 125 16.28 -15.56 -17.99
C SER A 125 17.15 -15.79 -19.23
N ILE A 126 16.60 -15.57 -20.42
CA ILE A 126 17.32 -15.68 -21.70
C ILE A 126 18.50 -14.70 -21.73
N ALA A 127 18.30 -13.44 -21.35
CA ALA A 127 19.36 -12.43 -21.33
C ALA A 127 20.47 -12.78 -20.31
N MET A 128 20.09 -13.31 -19.15
CA MET A 128 21.04 -13.73 -18.11
C MET A 128 21.82 -14.98 -18.52
N GLU A 129 21.19 -15.94 -19.20
CA GLU A 129 21.86 -17.12 -19.77
C GLU A 129 22.84 -16.72 -20.85
N GLN A 130 22.44 -15.84 -21.79
CA GLN A 130 23.33 -15.32 -22.82
C GLN A 130 24.52 -14.55 -22.24
N ALA A 131 24.31 -13.75 -21.19
CA ALA A 131 25.38 -13.08 -20.49
C ALA A 131 26.31 -14.07 -19.77
N SER A 132 25.75 -15.10 -19.13
CA SER A 132 26.53 -16.16 -18.47
C SER A 132 27.39 -16.94 -19.47
N ASP A 133 26.82 -17.29 -20.62
CA ASP A 133 27.52 -18.03 -21.66
C ASP A 133 28.57 -17.17 -22.37
N ALA A 134 28.29 -15.88 -22.59
CA ALA A 134 29.27 -14.92 -23.08
C ALA A 134 30.45 -14.75 -22.10
N ILE A 135 30.18 -14.73 -20.79
CA ILE A 135 31.21 -14.68 -19.74
C ILE A 135 32.02 -15.99 -19.73
N LYS A 136 31.37 -17.16 -19.77
CA LYS A 136 32.05 -18.47 -19.78
C LYS A 136 32.87 -18.68 -21.05
N SER A 137 32.37 -18.25 -22.21
CA SER A 137 33.10 -18.29 -23.48
C SER A 137 34.36 -17.44 -23.38
N ARG A 138 34.29 -16.23 -22.82
CA ARG A 138 35.44 -15.33 -22.69
C ARG A 138 36.46 -15.78 -21.65
N VAL A 139 36.04 -16.54 -20.64
CA VAL A 139 36.94 -17.17 -19.64
C VAL A 139 37.65 -18.40 -20.22
N LYS A 140 37.08 -19.08 -21.22
CA LYS A 140 37.69 -20.24 -21.88
C LYS A 140 38.78 -19.88 -22.90
N ASP A 141 38.74 -18.66 -23.45
CA ASP A 141 39.78 -18.13 -24.36
C ASP A 141 41.00 -17.55 -23.62
N VAL A 142 41.01 -17.54 -22.28
CA VAL A 142 42.20 -17.23 -21.47
C VAL A 142 42.92 -18.54 -21.17
N ASP A 143 43.76 -18.95 -22.12
CA ASP A 143 44.67 -20.09 -22.00
C ASP A 143 45.57 -19.96 -20.75
N PRO A 144 45.72 -20.99 -19.89
CA PRO A 144 46.64 -20.98 -18.76
C PRO A 144 48.13 -21.12 -19.15
N GLU A 145 48.48 -21.18 -20.44
CA GLU A 145 49.89 -21.24 -20.88
C GLU A 145 50.28 -20.03 -21.74
N GLY A 146 51.04 -19.12 -21.15
CA GLY A 146 51.48 -17.90 -21.84
C GLY A 146 52.51 -17.06 -21.09
N ILE A 147 53.60 -17.72 -20.65
CA ILE A 147 54.87 -17.19 -20.09
C ILE A 147 54.86 -16.84 -18.59
#